data_AF-A0A200QHD2-F1
#
_entry.id   AF-A0A200QHD2-F1
#
_cell.length_a   1.000
_cell.length_b   1.000
_cell.length_c   1.000
_cell.angle_alpha   90.00
_cell.angle_beta   90.00
_cell.angle_gamma   90.00
#
_symmetry.space_group_name_H-M   'P 1'
#
loop_
_entity.id
_entity.type
_entity.pdbx_description
1 polymer ?
#
loop_
_entity_poly.entity_id
_entity_poly.type
_entity_poly.pdbx_seq_one_letter_code
_entity_poly.pdbx_strand_id
1 'polypeptide(L)'
;MENERAEGKRFWNYVEGRLSSKSLLHVPEISGYIEEEKKGMKGEGMKARDVLRAIEKSIGAFGDFVQTDNTKSSWWQFRSLLWIYCSPVEDPKDLDLLADLTKQLQKKELMLKDIQRKKKCWLKRAYYELEESQRREIFFCTIDMKLVARVLKMSLISTPQLKWCQDKLNNIEFNEGRVAIKASTTCLFPP
;
A
#
# COMPACT_ATOMS: atom_id res chain seq x y z
N MET A 1 -30.08 19.58 -20.34
CA MET A 1 -30.85 18.70 -19.43
C MET A 1 -29.84 17.87 -18.66
N GLU A 2 -29.51 18.25 -17.44
CA GLU A 2 -28.59 17.48 -16.58
C GLU A 2 -29.19 17.45 -15.18
N ASN A 3 -30.04 16.47 -14.92
CA ASN A 3 -30.38 16.10 -13.56
C ASN A 3 -30.71 14.60 -13.56
N GLU A 4 -29.68 13.78 -13.72
CA GLU A 4 -29.80 12.34 -13.51
C GLU A 4 -29.96 12.10 -12.00
N ARG A 5 -31.14 11.59 -11.61
CA ARG A 5 -31.44 11.27 -10.21
C ARG A 5 -30.48 10.19 -9.71
N ALA A 6 -29.72 10.50 -8.67
CA ALA A 6 -28.80 9.58 -8.00
C ALA A 6 -29.53 8.52 -7.13
N GLU A 7 -30.64 7.96 -7.59
CA GLU A 7 -31.50 7.03 -6.83
C GLU A 7 -31.22 5.56 -7.16
N GLY A 8 -29.94 5.20 -7.36
CA GLY A 8 -29.53 3.83 -7.68
C GLY A 8 -28.97 3.05 -6.50
N LYS A 9 -29.06 1.71 -6.55
CA LYS A 9 -28.37 0.79 -5.61
C LYS A 9 -26.87 1.06 -5.48
N ARG A 10 -26.26 1.65 -6.52
CA ARG A 10 -24.87 2.14 -6.54
C ARG A 10 -24.62 3.30 -5.59
N PHE A 11 -25.55 4.25 -5.47
CA PHE A 11 -25.48 5.37 -4.52
C PHE A 11 -25.53 4.82 -3.09
N TRP A 12 -26.48 3.93 -2.81
CA TRP A 12 -26.57 3.27 -1.51
C TRP A 12 -25.32 2.45 -1.18
N ASN A 13 -24.80 1.65 -2.11
CA ASN A 13 -23.54 0.91 -1.90
C ASN A 13 -22.33 1.86 -1.68
N TYR A 14 -22.29 3.00 -2.37
CA TYR A 14 -21.24 4.01 -2.20
C TYR A 14 -21.32 4.66 -0.81
N VAL A 15 -22.53 5.05 -0.40
CA VAL A 15 -22.80 5.62 0.92
C VAL A 15 -22.49 4.60 2.01
N GLU A 16 -22.96 3.36 1.87
CA GLU A 16 -22.75 2.27 2.83
C GLU A 16 -21.27 1.85 2.92
N GLY A 17 -20.55 1.80 1.80
CA GLY A 17 -19.10 1.57 1.75
C GLY A 17 -18.30 2.69 2.44
N ARG A 18 -18.68 3.96 2.23
CA ARG A 18 -18.09 5.10 2.96
C ARG A 18 -18.40 5.06 4.44
N LEU A 19 -19.64 4.75 4.81
CA LEU A 19 -20.11 4.78 6.20
C LEU A 19 -19.59 3.59 7.02
N SER A 20 -19.39 2.43 6.39
CA SER A 20 -18.74 1.26 7.02
C SER A 20 -17.24 1.46 7.23
N SER A 21 -16.61 2.30 6.41
CA SER A 21 -15.17 2.57 6.43
C SER A 21 -14.80 3.94 7.01
N LYS A 22 -15.63 4.49 7.92
CA LYS A 22 -15.42 5.83 8.52
C LYS A 22 -14.07 6.00 9.22
N SER A 23 -13.43 4.91 9.65
CA SER A 23 -12.12 4.93 10.33
C SER A 23 -10.94 4.66 9.40
N LEU A 24 -11.18 4.26 8.15
CA LEU A 24 -10.14 3.69 7.29
C LEU A 24 -9.13 4.75 6.80
N LEU A 25 -9.54 6.03 6.83
CA LEU A 25 -8.72 7.19 6.47
C LEU A 25 -8.78 8.30 7.53
N HIS A 26 -9.49 8.08 8.64
CA HIS A 26 -9.43 9.02 9.75
C HIS A 26 -8.13 8.79 10.50
N VAL A 27 -7.33 9.85 10.62
CA VAL A 27 -6.28 9.94 11.63
C VAL A 27 -6.94 9.58 12.97
N PRO A 28 -6.40 8.62 13.74
CA PRO A 28 -6.95 8.29 15.05
C PRO A 28 -7.14 9.57 15.85
N GLU A 29 -8.27 9.70 16.54
CA GLU A 29 -8.53 10.88 17.36
C GLU A 29 -7.44 10.95 18.45
N ILE A 30 -6.50 11.89 18.29
CA ILE A 30 -5.40 12.11 19.22
C ILE A 30 -5.94 13.04 20.32
N SER A 31 -6.50 12.48 21.39
CA SER A 31 -6.79 13.28 22.57
C SER A 31 -5.46 13.63 23.26
N GLY A 32 -5.12 14.93 23.30
CA GLY A 32 -3.99 15.44 24.09
C GLY A 32 -2.98 16.34 23.36
N TYR A 33 -3.15 16.66 22.08
CA TYR A 33 -2.34 17.70 21.43
C TYR A 33 -2.97 19.08 21.66
N ILE A 34 -2.55 19.76 22.73
CA ILE A 34 -2.78 21.19 22.92
C ILE A 34 -1.50 21.88 22.45
N GLU A 35 -1.59 22.64 21.37
CA GLU A 35 -0.59 23.64 20.99
C GLU A 35 -0.47 24.61 22.17
N GLU A 36 0.73 24.69 22.77
CA GLU A 36 0.96 25.39 24.04
C GLU A 36 0.78 26.91 23.91
N GLU A 37 -0.47 27.37 23.92
CA GLU A 37 -0.82 28.75 24.26
C GLU A 37 -2.11 28.79 25.07
N LYS A 38 -2.03 28.31 26.32
CA LYS A 38 -2.59 28.98 27.51
C LYS A 38 -2.38 28.14 28.76
N LYS A 39 -1.72 28.77 29.72
CA LYS A 39 -1.55 28.31 31.11
C LYS A 39 -2.85 27.72 31.66
N GLY A 40 -2.82 26.45 32.07
CA GLY A 40 -3.76 25.96 33.10
C GLY A 40 -4.36 24.57 32.91
N MET A 41 -4.26 23.93 31.74
CA MET A 41 -4.77 22.57 31.57
C MET A 41 -3.59 21.59 31.50
N LYS A 42 -3.39 20.80 32.57
CA LYS A 42 -2.41 19.72 32.60
C LYS A 42 -2.93 18.59 31.70
N GLY A 43 -2.77 18.77 30.38
CA GLY A 43 -3.08 17.73 29.40
C GLY A 43 -2.22 16.52 29.71
N GLU A 44 -2.85 15.36 29.89
CA GLU A 44 -2.13 14.11 30.06
C GLU A 44 -1.44 13.80 28.72
N GLY A 45 -0.16 14.19 28.61
CA GLY A 45 0.64 13.94 27.42
C GLY A 45 0.63 12.46 27.08
N MET A 46 0.22 12.13 25.85
CA MET A 46 0.12 10.76 25.39
C MET A 46 1.50 10.10 25.45
N LYS A 47 1.61 8.98 26.15
CA LYS A 47 2.90 8.28 26.29
C LYS A 47 3.33 7.83 24.89
N ALA A 48 4.63 7.90 24.60
CA ALA A 48 5.19 7.52 23.29
C ALA A 48 4.72 6.14 22.79
N ARG A 49 4.51 5.19 23.73
CA ARG A 49 3.96 3.86 23.46
C ARG A 49 2.55 3.87 22.85
N ASP A 50 1.71 4.83 23.24
CA ASP A 50 0.32 4.93 22.81
C ASP A 50 0.26 5.56 21.41
N VAL A 51 1.16 6.51 21.12
CA VAL A 51 1.38 7.07 19.77
C VAL A 51 1.87 5.99 18.81
N LEU A 52 2.88 5.19 19.20
CA LEU A 52 3.38 4.07 18.39
C LEU A 52 2.26 3.07 18.07
N ARG A 53 1.45 2.71 19.06
CA ARG A 53 0.29 1.82 18.87
C ARG A 53 -0.74 2.39 17.90
N ALA A 54 -0.98 3.70 17.95
CA ALA A 54 -1.89 4.36 17.00
C ALA A 54 -1.35 4.28 15.57
N ILE A 55 -0.05 4.54 15.37
CA ILE A 55 0.61 4.42 14.07
C ILE A 55 0.52 2.98 13.55
N GLU A 56 0.85 1.98 14.37
CA GLU A 56 0.76 0.56 13.98
C GLU A 56 -0.67 0.19 13.54
N LYS A 57 -1.69 0.63 14.28
CA LYS A 57 -3.10 0.42 13.92
C LYS A 57 -3.47 1.07 12.59
N SER A 58 -3.01 2.30 12.35
CA SER A 58 -3.24 3.01 11.09
C SER A 58 -2.59 2.30 9.90
N ILE A 59 -1.36 1.82 10.06
CA ILE A 59 -0.66 1.03 9.01
C ILE A 59 -1.42 -0.29 8.77
N GLY A 60 -1.87 -0.96 9.83
CA GLY A 60 -2.70 -2.17 9.73
C GLY A 60 -3.99 -1.94 8.92
N ALA A 61 -4.75 -0.92 9.27
CA ALA A 61 -5.99 -0.54 8.57
C ALA A 61 -5.75 -0.21 7.09
N PHE A 62 -4.65 0.50 6.79
CA PHE A 62 -4.24 0.75 5.41
C PHE A 62 -3.90 -0.54 4.67
N GLY A 63 -3.27 -1.51 5.34
CA GLY A 63 -2.98 -2.81 4.74
C GLY A 63 -4.22 -3.62 4.39
N ASP A 64 -5.24 -3.58 5.24
CA ASP A 64 -6.53 -4.22 4.96
C ASP A 64 -7.23 -3.57 3.76
N PHE A 65 -7.16 -2.25 3.64
CA PHE A 65 -7.62 -1.53 2.46
C PHE A 65 -6.91 -1.97 1.18
N VAL A 66 -5.57 -1.99 1.20
CA VAL A 66 -4.75 -2.41 0.05
C VAL A 66 -5.03 -3.86 -0.36
N GLN A 67 -5.32 -4.74 0.59
CA GLN A 67 -5.69 -6.13 0.31
C GLN A 67 -7.08 -6.28 -0.31
N THR A 68 -8.06 -5.51 0.19
CA THR A 68 -9.46 -5.55 -0.27
C THR A 68 -9.67 -4.82 -1.60
N ASP A 69 -8.81 -3.85 -1.92
CA ASP A 69 -8.73 -3.14 -3.20
C ASP A 69 -8.17 -4.01 -4.35
N ASN A 70 -8.15 -5.34 -4.20
CA ASN A 70 -7.93 -6.26 -5.31
C ASN A 70 -9.17 -6.26 -6.24
N THR A 71 -9.44 -5.13 -6.89
CA THR A 71 -10.60 -4.89 -7.74
C THR A 71 -10.48 -5.71 -9.02
N LYS A 72 -11.24 -6.81 -9.03
CA LYS A 72 -12.03 -7.36 -10.14
C LYS A 72 -11.40 -7.24 -11.55
N SER A 73 -10.99 -8.41 -12.06
CA SER A 73 -10.60 -8.78 -13.44
C SER A 73 -11.11 -7.90 -14.61
N SER A 74 -12.32 -7.35 -14.51
CA SER A 74 -12.95 -6.53 -15.56
C SER A 74 -12.21 -5.21 -15.88
N TRP A 75 -11.57 -4.56 -14.90
CA TRP A 75 -10.83 -3.30 -15.15
C TRP A 75 -9.52 -3.49 -15.93
N TRP A 76 -8.90 -4.67 -15.83
CA TRP A 76 -7.69 -5.00 -16.60
C TRP A 76 -7.97 -5.15 -18.09
N GLN A 77 -9.13 -5.70 -18.45
CA GLN A 77 -9.53 -5.92 -19.84
C GLN A 77 -9.76 -4.58 -20.57
N PHE A 78 -10.46 -3.65 -19.93
CA PHE A 78 -10.64 -2.29 -20.47
C PHE A 78 -9.32 -1.54 -20.63
N ARG A 79 -8.36 -1.78 -19.74
CA ARG A 79 -7.06 -1.12 -19.79
C ARG A 79 -6.13 -1.67 -20.88
N SER A 80 -6.15 -2.98 -21.11
CA SER A 80 -5.42 -3.58 -22.23
C SER A 80 -5.86 -2.97 -23.56
N LEU A 81 -7.15 -2.63 -23.68
CA LEU A 81 -7.67 -1.91 -24.86
C LEU A 81 -7.12 -0.47 -24.91
N LEU A 82 -7.12 0.26 -23.79
CA LEU A 82 -6.56 1.62 -23.75
C LEU A 82 -5.07 1.67 -24.10
N TRP A 83 -4.27 0.69 -23.68
CA TRP A 83 -2.83 0.62 -24.04
C TRP A 83 -2.57 0.28 -25.51
N ILE A 84 -3.54 -0.32 -26.20
CA ILE A 84 -3.47 -0.54 -27.64
C ILE A 84 -3.69 0.79 -28.40
N TYR A 85 -4.48 1.71 -27.85
CA TYR A 85 -4.81 2.99 -28.49
C TYR A 85 -3.97 4.20 -27.98
N CYS A 86 -3.43 4.12 -26.77
CA CYS A 86 -2.61 5.17 -26.14
C CYS A 86 -1.40 4.56 -25.43
N SER A 87 -0.24 5.22 -25.51
CA SER A 87 0.95 4.82 -24.74
C SER A 87 0.62 4.82 -23.24
N PRO A 88 1.01 3.76 -22.49
CA PRO A 88 0.83 3.69 -21.04
C PRO A 88 1.70 4.69 -20.27
N VAL A 89 2.70 5.27 -20.94
CA VAL A 89 3.68 6.20 -20.37
C VAL A 89 3.61 7.55 -21.08
N GLU A 90 3.92 8.60 -20.32
CA GLU A 90 3.99 9.98 -20.81
C GLU A 90 5.17 10.18 -21.79
N ASP A 91 6.36 9.66 -21.45
CA ASP A 91 7.52 9.62 -22.35
C ASP A 91 7.65 8.20 -22.96
N PRO A 92 7.55 8.03 -24.29
CA PRO A 92 7.72 6.73 -24.96
C PRO A 92 9.05 6.02 -24.66
N LYS A 93 10.10 6.74 -24.27
CA LYS A 93 11.40 6.16 -23.89
C LYS A 93 11.32 5.31 -22.63
N ASP A 94 10.31 5.55 -21.80
CA ASP A 94 10.10 4.84 -20.53
C ASP A 94 9.37 3.50 -20.69
N LEU A 95 8.99 3.11 -21.92
CA LEU A 95 8.31 1.83 -22.18
C LEU A 95 9.15 0.63 -21.75
N ASP A 96 10.45 0.64 -22.04
CA ASP A 96 11.37 -0.43 -21.65
C ASP A 96 11.51 -0.47 -20.12
N LEU A 97 11.62 0.69 -19.47
CA LEU A 97 11.66 0.80 -18.01
C LEU A 97 10.38 0.24 -17.37
N LEU A 98 9.21 0.56 -17.90
CA LEU A 98 7.93 0.01 -17.43
C LEU A 98 7.91 -1.53 -17.55
N ALA A 99 8.37 -2.08 -18.68
CA ALA A 99 8.42 -3.52 -18.91
C ALA A 99 9.35 -4.22 -17.90
N ASP A 100 10.53 -3.64 -17.66
CA ASP A 100 11.52 -4.19 -16.73
C ASP A 100 11.04 -4.12 -15.28
N LEU A 101 10.43 -3.00 -14.86
CA LEU A 101 9.84 -2.86 -13.53
C LEU A 101 8.68 -3.83 -13.31
N THR A 102 7.87 -4.09 -14.34
CA THR A 102 6.78 -5.07 -14.27
C THR A 102 7.32 -6.49 -14.07
N LYS A 103 8.37 -6.87 -14.81
CA LYS A 103 9.06 -8.17 -14.62
C LYS A 103 9.71 -8.27 -13.23
N GLN A 104 10.37 -7.21 -12.79
CA GLN A 104 11.03 -7.16 -11.47
C GLN A 104 10.01 -7.31 -10.33
N LEU A 105 8.87 -6.62 -10.42
CA LEU A 105 7.75 -6.75 -9.48
C LEU A 105 7.24 -8.19 -9.44
N GLN A 106 6.94 -8.79 -10.58
CA GLN A 106 6.46 -10.18 -10.65
C GLN A 106 7.45 -11.18 -10.03
N LYS A 107 8.75 -11.02 -10.32
CA LYS A 107 9.80 -11.85 -9.73
C LYS A 107 9.81 -11.74 -8.21
N LYS A 108 9.75 -10.51 -7.68
CA LYS A 108 9.77 -10.30 -6.22
C LYS A 108 8.47 -10.75 -5.53
N GLU A 109 7.31 -10.62 -6.19
CA GLU A 109 6.05 -11.19 -5.69
C GLU A 109 6.12 -12.72 -5.57
N LEU A 110 6.77 -13.40 -6.51
CA LEU A 110 6.99 -14.85 -6.44
C LEU A 110 7.90 -15.22 -5.26
N MET A 111 8.99 -14.47 -5.05
CA MET A 111 9.90 -14.67 -3.92
C MET A 111 9.18 -14.47 -2.57
N LEU A 112 8.36 -13.42 -2.46
CA LEU A 112 7.57 -13.15 -1.26
C LEU A 112 6.56 -14.26 -0.97
N LYS A 113 5.86 -14.75 -2.01
CA LYS A 113 4.93 -15.89 -1.89
C LYS A 113 5.65 -17.16 -1.45
N ASP A 114 6.85 -17.42 -1.95
CA ASP A 114 7.65 -18.58 -1.56
C ASP A 114 8.02 -18.52 -0.06
N ILE A 115 8.47 -17.37 0.42
CA ILE A 115 8.74 -17.13 1.85
C ILE A 115 7.48 -17.37 2.70
N GLN A 116 6.33 -16.84 2.27
CA GLN A 116 5.06 -17.01 2.99
C GLN A 116 4.56 -18.47 2.96
N ARG A 117 4.76 -19.21 1.86
CA ARG A 117 4.37 -20.62 1.72
C ARG A 117 5.26 -21.54 2.55
N LYS A 118 6.58 -21.36 2.50
CA LYS A 118 7.53 -22.10 3.34
C LYS A 118 7.19 -21.90 4.82
N LYS A 119 6.85 -20.68 5.25
CA LYS A 119 6.37 -20.43 6.62
C LYS A 119 5.05 -21.12 6.99
N LYS A 120 4.17 -21.42 6.03
CA LYS A 120 2.93 -22.17 6.26
C LYS A 120 3.14 -23.69 6.39
N CYS A 121 4.11 -24.26 5.66
CA CYS A 121 4.38 -25.71 5.67
C CYS A 121 5.30 -26.16 6.82
N TRP A 122 6.20 -25.31 7.31
CA TRP A 122 7.12 -25.63 8.40
C TRP A 122 6.43 -25.40 9.76
N LEU A 123 5.59 -26.35 10.15
CA LEU A 123 5.04 -26.67 11.48
C LEU A 123 4.95 -25.53 12.54
N LYS A 124 3.70 -25.28 12.96
CA LYS A 124 3.14 -24.45 14.03
C LYS A 124 3.86 -24.36 15.41
N ARG A 125 5.07 -24.87 15.62
CA ARG A 125 5.75 -24.89 16.93
C ARG A 125 7.12 -24.21 17.01
N ALA A 126 7.87 -24.08 15.91
CA ALA A 126 9.22 -23.49 15.96
C ALA A 126 9.29 -21.97 15.65
N TYR A 127 8.17 -21.36 15.26
CA TYR A 127 8.13 -19.99 14.72
C TYR A 127 7.56 -18.94 15.68
N TYR A 128 7.21 -19.29 16.92
CA TYR A 128 6.68 -18.26 17.86
C TYR A 128 7.73 -17.20 18.22
N GLU A 129 9.01 -17.46 17.96
CA GLU A 129 10.13 -16.58 18.26
C GLU A 129 10.89 -16.10 17.01
N LEU A 130 10.45 -16.48 15.81
CA LEU A 130 10.97 -15.91 14.57
C LEU A 130 10.41 -14.49 14.42
N GLU A 131 11.22 -13.60 14.99
CA GLU A 131 11.07 -12.20 15.32
C GLU A 131 9.88 -11.49 14.67
N GLU A 132 9.10 -10.82 15.51
CA GLU A 132 8.09 -9.84 15.11
C GLU A 132 8.60 -8.85 14.04
N SER A 133 9.91 -8.55 14.04
CA SER A 133 10.63 -7.80 12.99
C SER A 133 10.37 -8.36 11.58
N GLN A 134 10.56 -9.67 11.38
CA GLN A 134 10.38 -10.33 10.10
C GLN A 134 8.92 -10.38 9.66
N ARG A 135 7.97 -10.41 10.60
CA ARG A 135 6.55 -10.28 10.28
C ARG A 135 6.23 -8.86 9.79
N ARG A 136 6.77 -7.84 10.48
CA ARG A 136 6.64 -6.43 10.07
C ARG A 136 7.27 -6.18 8.71
N GLU A 137 8.48 -6.67 8.46
CA GLU A 137 9.17 -6.51 7.17
C GLU A 137 8.41 -7.16 6.02
N ILE A 138 7.88 -8.37 6.21
CA ILE A 138 7.02 -9.03 5.21
C ILE A 138 5.76 -8.21 4.95
N PHE A 139 5.15 -7.67 6.01
CA PHE A 139 3.96 -6.84 5.89
C PHE A 139 4.26 -5.57 5.08
N PHE A 140 5.28 -4.79 5.47
CA PHE A 140 5.69 -3.59 4.75
C PHE A 140 6.08 -3.88 3.30
N CYS A 141 6.82 -4.97 3.06
CA CYS A 141 7.18 -5.40 1.72
C CYS A 141 5.93 -5.74 0.87
N THR A 142 4.93 -6.35 1.49
CA THR A 142 3.65 -6.65 0.82
C THR A 142 2.95 -5.34 0.43
N ILE A 143 2.93 -4.34 1.31
CA ILE A 143 2.35 -3.02 1.03
C ILE A 143 3.09 -2.32 -0.10
N ASP A 144 4.41 -2.20 -0.02
CA ASP A 144 5.21 -1.53 -1.06
C ASP A 144 5.02 -2.19 -2.43
N MET A 145 5.04 -3.52 -2.50
CA MET A 145 4.77 -4.24 -3.76
C MET A 145 3.39 -3.96 -4.32
N LYS A 146 2.36 -3.90 -3.46
CA LYS A 146 0.99 -3.61 -3.89
C LYS A 146 0.85 -2.18 -4.39
N LEU A 147 1.52 -1.22 -3.74
CA LEU A 147 1.55 0.16 -4.19
C LEU A 147 2.24 0.29 -5.55
N VAL A 148 3.42 -0.29 -5.71
CA VAL A 148 4.11 -0.34 -7.01
C VAL A 148 3.23 -1.00 -8.07
N ALA A 149 2.62 -2.14 -7.76
CA ALA A 149 1.70 -2.81 -8.67
C ALA A 149 0.54 -1.91 -9.10
N ARG A 150 0.03 -1.04 -8.22
CA ARG A 150 -1.04 -0.10 -8.52
C ARG A 150 -0.55 1.04 -9.42
N VAL A 151 0.65 1.57 -9.18
CA VAL A 151 1.25 2.64 -10.01
C VAL A 151 1.56 2.15 -11.42
N LEU A 152 2.19 0.97 -11.55
CA LEU A 152 2.44 0.33 -12.86
C LEU A 152 1.13 -0.04 -13.59
N LYS A 153 0.03 -0.06 -12.85
CA LYS A 153 -1.34 -0.17 -13.34
C LYS A 153 -2.02 1.19 -13.24
N MET A 154 -1.41 2.27 -13.73
CA MET A 154 -2.09 3.53 -14.04
C MET A 154 -2.36 3.63 -15.56
N SER A 155 -3.31 4.47 -15.97
CA SER A 155 -3.69 4.60 -17.39
C SER A 155 -2.65 5.38 -18.18
N LEU A 156 -2.00 6.33 -17.49
CA LEU A 156 -0.85 7.10 -17.95
C LEU A 156 0.11 7.20 -16.76
N ILE A 157 1.38 6.87 -16.99
CA ILE A 157 2.43 6.87 -15.96
C ILE A 157 3.51 7.86 -16.37
N SER A 158 3.90 8.73 -15.44
CA SER A 158 4.99 9.69 -15.68
C SER A 158 6.37 9.12 -15.31
N THR A 159 7.44 9.67 -15.87
CA THR A 159 8.82 9.25 -15.55
C THR A 159 9.14 9.30 -14.05
N PRO A 160 8.73 10.34 -13.27
CA PRO A 160 8.94 10.37 -11.83
C PRO A 160 8.27 9.20 -11.10
N GLN A 161 7.09 8.77 -11.55
CA GLN A 161 6.36 7.65 -10.95
C GLN A 161 7.06 6.30 -11.23
N LEU A 162 7.66 6.14 -12.41
CA LEU A 162 8.46 4.96 -12.73
C LEU A 162 9.76 4.91 -11.92
N LYS A 163 10.44 6.05 -11.75
CA LYS A 163 11.61 6.16 -10.88
C LYS A 163 11.26 5.84 -9.42
N TRP A 164 10.13 6.35 -8.94
CA TRP A 164 9.62 5.98 -7.61
C TRP A 164 9.37 4.47 -7.47
N CYS A 165 8.78 3.84 -8.48
CA CYS A 165 8.60 2.38 -8.51
C CYS A 165 9.95 1.65 -8.47
N GLN A 166 10.93 2.13 -9.25
CA GLN A 166 12.27 1.57 -9.31
C GLN A 166 12.97 1.62 -7.95
N ASP A 167 12.94 2.78 -7.29
CA ASP A 167 13.55 2.98 -5.98
C ASP A 167 12.88 2.08 -4.92
N LYS A 168 11.54 2.02 -4.92
CA LYS A 168 10.77 1.15 -4.03
C LYS A 168 11.14 -0.32 -4.20
N LEU A 169 11.22 -0.82 -5.43
CA LEU A 169 11.59 -2.20 -5.70
C LEU A 169 13.06 -2.48 -5.32
N ASN A 170 13.97 -1.55 -5.59
CA ASN A 170 15.40 -1.71 -5.30
C ASN A 170 15.70 -1.71 -3.79
N ASN A 171 14.86 -1.07 -2.98
CA ASN A 171 14.98 -1.08 -1.53
C ASN A 171 14.55 -2.39 -0.85
N ILE A 172 13.88 -3.28 -1.58
CA ILE A 172 13.46 -4.59 -1.06
C ILE A 172 14.54 -5.64 -1.39
N GLU A 173 15.11 -6.28 -0.37
CA GLU A 173 16.08 -7.36 -0.54
C GLU A 173 15.54 -8.69 -0.03
N PHE A 174 15.91 -9.77 -0.72
CA PHE A 174 15.53 -11.12 -0.38
C PHE A 174 16.79 -11.96 -0.17
N ASN A 175 17.07 -12.31 1.08
CA ASN A 175 18.27 -13.04 1.48
C ASN A 175 17.87 -14.32 2.22
N GLU A 176 18.28 -15.49 1.71
CA GLU A 176 18.12 -16.79 2.39
C GLU A 176 16.71 -17.07 2.96
N GLY A 177 15.66 -16.67 2.25
CA GLY A 177 14.26 -16.87 2.68
C GLY A 177 13.75 -15.84 3.68
N ARG A 178 14.48 -14.74 3.90
CA ARG A 178 14.06 -13.54 4.64
C ARG A 178 13.90 -12.37 3.69
N VAL A 179 13.14 -11.37 4.12
CA VAL A 179 13.02 -10.09 3.43
C VAL A 179 13.63 -9.02 4.31
N ALA A 180 14.28 -8.04 3.70
CA ALA A 180 14.76 -6.85 4.36
C ALA A 180 14.38 -5.64 3.52
N ILE A 181 13.99 -4.55 4.17
CA ILE A 181 13.75 -3.28 3.50
C ILE A 181 14.87 -2.35 3.94
N LYS A 182 15.68 -1.89 2.99
CA LYS A 182 16.68 -0.86 3.25
C LYS A 182 15.98 0.36 3.82
N ALA A 183 16.57 0.98 4.84
CA ALA A 183 16.08 2.23 5.40
C ALA A 183 15.92 3.24 4.27
N SER A 184 14.67 3.50 3.90
CA SER A 184 14.34 4.30 2.73
C SER A 184 13.94 5.70 3.15
N THR A 185 14.54 6.69 2.50
CA THR A 185 14.11 8.09 2.56
C THR A 185 13.04 8.42 1.52
N THR A 186 12.59 7.44 0.73
CA THR A 186 11.59 7.68 -0.33
C THR A 186 10.18 7.84 0.22
N CYS A 187 9.45 8.81 -0.32
CA CYS A 187 8.05 9.07 0.02
C CYS A 187 7.18 7.80 -0.11
N LEU A 188 6.22 7.64 0.80
CA LEU A 188 5.30 6.50 0.80
C LEU A 188 4.43 6.43 -0.46
N PHE A 189 4.19 7.58 -1.09
CA PHE A 189 3.36 7.70 -2.29
C PHE A 189 4.19 8.25 -3.46
N PRO A 190 3.84 7.84 -4.69
CA PRO A 190 4.46 8.38 -5.89
C PRO A 190 4.19 9.89 -6.02
N PRO A 191 5.13 10.66 -6.59
CA PRO A 191 4.95 12.07 -6.91
C PRO A 191 3.96 12.31 -8.06
#